data_AF-A0A6J2PML0-F1
#
_entry.id   AF-A0A6J2PML0-F1
#
_cell.length_a   1.000
_cell.length_b   1.000
_cell.length_c   1.000
_cell.angle_alpha   90.00
_cell.angle_beta   90.00
_cell.angle_gamma   90.00
#
_symmetry.space_group_name_H-M   'P 1'
#
loop_
_entity.id
_entity.type
_entity.pdbx_description
1 polymer ?
#
loop_
_entity_poly.entity_id
_entity_poly.type
_entity_poly.pdbx_seq_one_letter_code
_entity_poly.pdbx_strand_id
1 'polypeptide(L)'
;MAQGSKKFKAQRPGISKKSHQNKAKGPKKGGRLIAPKKTHVVEQQKLKKGLEVAIRNKIEQEVTHKASLKLHKPLSVVKGAEREDNPGAPRPGTSSK
;
A
#
# COMPACT_ATOMS: atom_id res chain seq x y z
N MET A 1 -49.62 22.97 -39.32
CA MET A 1 -48.43 22.82 -40.18
C MET A 1 -47.27 22.35 -39.32
N ALA A 2 -46.61 21.25 -39.67
CA ALA A 2 -45.48 20.71 -38.91
C ALA A 2 -44.19 21.46 -39.28
N GLN A 3 -43.73 22.35 -38.41
CA GLN A 3 -42.51 23.14 -38.63
C GLN A 3 -41.27 22.35 -38.17
N GLY A 4 -40.66 21.68 -39.15
CA GLY A 4 -39.25 21.25 -39.29
C GLY A 4 -38.37 21.00 -38.06
N SER A 5 -37.87 19.77 -37.98
CA SER A 5 -36.71 19.35 -37.19
C SER A 5 -35.39 19.84 -37.83
N LYS A 6 -34.61 20.64 -37.09
CA LYS A 6 -33.13 20.65 -37.02
C LYS A 6 -32.65 21.88 -36.27
N LYS A 7 -32.25 21.72 -35.01
CA LYS A 7 -31.34 22.67 -34.37
C LYS A 7 -29.92 22.26 -34.75
N PHE A 8 -29.22 23.14 -35.45
CA PHE A 8 -27.81 23.00 -35.82
C PHE A 8 -26.99 22.56 -34.60
N LYS A 9 -26.35 21.38 -34.66
CA LYS A 9 -25.23 21.10 -33.77
C LYS A 9 -24.09 22.00 -34.24
N ALA A 10 -23.71 23.00 -33.45
CA ALA A 10 -22.51 23.77 -33.71
C ALA A 10 -21.30 22.81 -33.68
N GLN A 11 -20.80 22.46 -34.86
CA GLN A 11 -19.56 21.72 -35.01
C GLN A 11 -18.42 22.69 -34.68
N ARG A 12 -17.98 22.70 -33.42
CA ARG A 12 -16.76 23.40 -33.02
C ARG A 12 -15.56 22.68 -33.67
N PRO A 13 -14.72 23.36 -34.48
CA PRO A 13 -13.48 22.77 -34.95
C PRO A 13 -12.53 22.69 -33.76
N GLY A 14 -12.30 21.48 -33.25
CA GLY A 14 -11.44 21.28 -32.08
C GLY A 14 -11.60 19.96 -31.32
N ILE A 15 -12.57 19.11 -31.69
CA ILE A 15 -12.64 17.75 -31.16
C ILE A 15 -11.62 16.88 -31.91
N SER A 16 -10.34 17.12 -31.63
CA SER A 16 -9.36 16.04 -31.66
C SER A 16 -9.71 15.12 -30.50
N LYS A 17 -9.96 13.83 -30.77
CA LYS A 17 -9.97 12.77 -29.76
C LYS A 17 -8.61 12.77 -29.05
N LYS A 18 -8.46 13.61 -28.03
CA LYS A 18 -7.28 13.54 -27.17
C LYS A 18 -7.50 12.33 -26.29
N SER A 19 -6.70 11.30 -26.56
CA SER A 19 -6.29 10.29 -25.59
C SER A 19 -6.39 10.87 -24.18
N HIS A 20 -7.08 10.16 -23.31
CA HIS A 20 -7.17 10.47 -21.89
C HIS A 20 -5.75 10.48 -21.30
N GLN A 21 -5.05 11.59 -21.47
CA GLN A 21 -3.88 11.91 -20.68
C GLN A 21 -4.39 11.93 -19.26
N ASN A 22 -3.90 10.97 -18.47
CA ASN A 22 -4.03 10.91 -17.02
C ASN A 22 -3.41 12.18 -16.41
N LYS A 23 -4.07 13.33 -16.58
CA LYS A 23 -3.79 14.50 -15.77
C LYS A 23 -4.22 14.11 -14.37
N ALA A 24 -3.26 14.14 -13.44
CA ALA A 24 -3.53 13.90 -12.03
C ALA A 24 -4.69 14.81 -11.63
N LYS A 25 -5.89 14.24 -11.47
CA LYS A 25 -7.03 14.98 -10.96
C LYS A 25 -6.59 15.52 -9.62
N GLY A 26 -6.73 16.83 -9.43
CA GLY A 26 -6.46 17.47 -8.16
C GLY A 26 -7.21 16.77 -7.02
N PRO A 27 -6.85 17.05 -5.77
CA PRO A 27 -7.34 16.32 -4.61
C PRO A 27 -8.85 16.16 -4.66
N LYS A 28 -9.33 14.90 -4.68
CA LYS A 28 -10.77 14.63 -4.70
C LYS A 28 -11.38 15.25 -3.44
N LYS A 29 -12.52 15.92 -3.58
CA LYS A 29 -13.27 16.47 -2.43
C LYS A 29 -13.48 15.35 -1.39
N GLY A 30 -13.00 15.56 -0.16
CA GLY A 30 -13.02 14.56 0.92
C GLY A 30 -11.79 13.65 1.03
N GLY A 31 -10.80 13.78 0.13
CA GLY A 31 -9.54 13.03 0.21
C GLY A 31 -8.67 13.53 1.37
N ARG A 32 -8.36 12.67 2.33
CA ARG A 32 -7.35 12.95 3.35
C ARG A 32 -5.97 12.98 2.69
N LEU A 33 -5.41 14.17 2.53
CA LEU A 33 -4.03 14.37 2.09
C LEU A 33 -3.11 14.53 3.29
N ILE A 34 -1.97 13.85 3.25
CA ILE A 34 -0.90 14.07 4.21
C ILE A 34 -0.26 15.42 3.86
N ALA A 35 -0.20 16.31 4.84
CA ALA A 35 0.48 17.59 4.65
C ALA A 35 1.95 17.36 4.25
N PRO A 36 2.55 18.18 3.37
CA PRO A 36 3.93 17.98 2.89
C PRO A 36 4.97 17.85 4.01
N LYS A 37 4.78 18.52 5.16
CA LYS A 37 5.69 18.36 6.32
C LYS A 37 5.56 17.00 7.00
N LYS A 38 4.40 16.36 6.91
CA LYS A 38 4.13 15.04 7.49
C LYS A 38 4.46 13.90 6.52
N THR A 39 4.61 14.16 5.22
CA THR A 39 5.03 13.12 4.25
C THR A 39 6.43 12.61 4.56
N HIS A 40 7.39 13.50 4.84
CA HIS A 40 8.74 13.12 5.23
C HIS A 40 8.77 12.23 6.49
N VAL A 41 7.96 12.57 7.50
CA VAL A 41 7.88 11.76 8.73
C VAL A 41 7.29 10.39 8.44
N VAL A 42 6.24 10.31 7.62
CA VAL A 42 5.61 9.04 7.23
C VAL A 42 6.55 8.18 6.40
N GLU A 43 7.29 8.77 5.46
CA GLU A 43 8.30 8.08 4.65
C GLU A 43 9.45 7.54 5.51
N GLN A 44 9.98 8.35 6.43
CA GLN A 44 11.00 7.91 7.39
C GLN A 44 10.50 6.76 8.27
N GLN A 45 9.25 6.82 8.76
CA GLN A 45 8.68 5.74 9.56
C GLN A 45 8.52 4.44 8.76
N LYS A 46 8.08 4.53 7.51
CA LYS A 46 7.99 3.37 6.62
C LYS A 46 9.36 2.77 6.34
N LEU A 47 10.36 3.61 6.05
CA LEU A 47 11.73 3.18 5.84
C LEU A 47 12.29 2.50 7.10
N LYS A 48 12.10 3.11 8.27
CA LYS A 48 12.52 2.55 9.56
C LYS A 48 11.88 1.17 9.82
N LYS A 49 10.55 1.06 9.67
CA LYS A 49 9.82 -0.22 9.87
C LYS A 49 10.34 -1.29 8.90
N GLY A 50 10.53 -0.94 7.63
CA GLY A 50 11.04 -1.86 6.61
C GLY A 50 12.45 -2.38 6.94
N LEU A 51 13.36 -1.48 7.30
CA LEU A 51 14.72 -1.86 7.68
C LEU A 51 14.77 -2.71 8.95
N GLU A 52 13.97 -2.35 9.96
CA GLU A 52 13.89 -3.08 11.24
C GLU A 52 13.43 -4.53 11.02
N VAL A 53 12.40 -4.75 10.20
CA VAL A 53 11.91 -6.09 9.85
C VAL A 53 12.96 -6.85 9.03
N ALA A 54 13.60 -6.20 8.06
CA ALA A 54 14.64 -6.83 7.23
C ALA A 54 15.84 -7.29 8.07
N ILE A 55 16.28 -6.46 9.02
CA ILE A 55 17.40 -6.79 9.93
C ILE A 55 17.01 -7.96 10.83
N ARG A 56 15.82 -7.96 11.43
CA ARG A 56 15.33 -9.10 12.24
C ARG A 56 15.34 -10.40 11.44
N ASN A 57 14.74 -10.39 10.24
CA ASN A 57 14.68 -11.56 9.38
C ASN A 57 16.07 -12.08 9.01
N LYS A 58 17.01 -11.17 8.73
CA LYS A 58 18.40 -11.54 8.42
C LYS A 58 19.09 -12.19 9.61
N ILE A 59 18.96 -11.62 10.80
CA ILE A 59 19.52 -12.19 12.03
C ILE A 59 18.93 -13.57 12.31
N GLU A 60 17.61 -13.72 12.22
CA GLU A 60 16.94 -15.01 12.42
C GLU A 60 17.47 -16.07 11.46
N GLN A 61 17.59 -15.75 10.17
CA GLN A 61 18.15 -16.66 9.17
C GLN A 61 19.61 -17.04 9.48
N GLU A 62 20.47 -16.08 9.80
CA GLU A 62 21.89 -16.32 10.10
C GLU A 62 22.06 -17.16 11.37
N VAL A 63 21.30 -16.87 12.42
CA VAL A 63 21.34 -17.62 13.68
C VAL A 63 20.82 -19.03 13.48
N THR A 64 19.71 -19.22 12.76
CA THR A 64 19.17 -20.54 12.44
C THR A 64 20.13 -21.34 11.57
N HIS A 65 20.79 -20.72 10.59
CA HIS A 65 21.80 -21.38 9.78
C HIS A 65 22.99 -21.84 10.63
N LYS A 66 23.54 -20.94 11.47
CA LYS A 66 24.65 -21.25 12.37
C LYS A 66 24.31 -22.35 13.38
N ALA A 67 23.08 -22.35 13.89
CA ALA A 67 22.59 -23.40 14.79
C ALA A 67 22.40 -24.73 14.07
N SER A 68 21.83 -24.71 12.85
CA SER A 68 21.62 -25.91 12.03
C SER A 68 22.91 -26.65 11.69
N LEU A 69 24.04 -25.92 11.56
CA LEU A 69 25.35 -26.54 11.35
C LEU A 69 25.89 -27.27 12.59
N LYS A 70 25.44 -26.91 13.79
CA LYS A 70 25.90 -27.52 15.05
C LYS A 70 25.03 -28.68 15.51
N LEU A 71 23.75 -28.70 15.12
CA LEU A 71 22.80 -29.74 15.49
C LEU A 71 22.82 -30.87 14.46
N HIS A 72 22.45 -32.08 14.89
CA HIS A 72 22.30 -33.25 14.02
C HIS A 72 21.08 -33.16 13.08
N LYS A 73 20.17 -32.20 13.33
CA LYS A 73 18.97 -31.95 12.52
C LYS A 73 18.87 -30.45 12.20
N PRO A 74 18.62 -30.08 10.93
CA PRO A 74 18.48 -28.68 10.56
C PRO A 74 17.22 -28.06 11.16
N LEU A 75 17.35 -26.80 11.58
CA LEU A 75 16.26 -25.99 12.11
C LEU A 75 15.67 -25.14 10.98
N SER A 76 14.36 -24.89 11.03
CA SER A 76 13.67 -24.01 10.10
C SER A 76 13.08 -22.81 10.85
N VAL A 77 13.21 -21.62 10.27
CA VAL A 77 12.51 -20.42 10.77
C VAL A 77 11.04 -20.57 10.40
N VAL A 78 10.16 -20.51 11.40
CA VAL A 78 8.71 -20.48 11.18
C VAL A 78 8.27 -19.03 11.23
N LYS A 79 7.57 -18.59 10.18
CA LYS A 79 6.92 -17.28 10.15
C LYS A 79 5.91 -17.23 11.30
N GLY A 80 6.16 -16.38 12.29
CA GLY A 80 5.18 -16.13 13.35
C GLY A 80 3.86 -15.63 12.75
N ALA A 81 2.77 -15.63 13.52
CA ALA A 81 1.54 -14.97 13.12
C ALA A 81 1.82 -13.46 12.99
N GLU A 82 2.36 -13.04 11.85
CA GLU A 82 2.44 -11.66 11.46
C GLU A 82 1.01 -11.17 11.45
N ARG A 83 0.67 -10.34 12.44
CA ARG A 83 -0.56 -9.57 12.35
C ARG A 83 -0.39 -8.75 11.09
N GLU A 84 -1.08 -9.13 10.02
CA GLU A 84 -1.42 -8.18 8.98
C GLU A 84 -1.88 -6.92 9.71
N ASP A 85 -1.30 -5.78 9.38
CA ASP A 85 -1.69 -4.48 9.91
C ASP A 85 -3.10 -4.14 9.38
N ASN A 86 -4.11 -4.95 9.72
CA ASN A 86 -5.51 -4.60 9.70
C ASN A 86 -5.77 -3.86 11.01
N PRO A 87 -6.02 -2.54 10.99
CA PRO A 87 -6.25 -1.72 12.19
C PRO A 87 -7.63 -1.98 12.84
N GLY A 88 -8.09 -3.23 12.89
CA GLY A 88 -9.41 -3.60 13.39
C GLY A 88 -9.60 -5.05 13.86
N ALA A 89 -8.56 -5.89 13.93
CA ALA A 89 -8.73 -7.26 14.41
C ALA A 89 -8.76 -7.34 15.95
N PRO A 90 -9.76 -8.00 16.57
CA PRO A 90 -9.86 -8.10 18.02
C PRO A 90 -8.74 -8.96 18.61
N ARG A 91 -8.27 -8.58 19.79
CA ARG A 91 -7.22 -9.28 20.54
C ARG A 91 -7.73 -10.67 20.93
N PRO A 92 -7.05 -11.78 20.61
CA PRO A 92 -7.31 -13.03 21.30
C PRO A 92 -6.81 -12.86 22.74
N GLY A 93 -7.76 -12.79 23.68
CA GLY A 93 -7.47 -12.77 25.10
C GLY A 93 -6.74 -14.05 25.47
N THR A 94 -5.65 -13.90 26.22
CA THR A 94 -5.02 -15.01 26.94
C THR A 94 -6.00 -15.48 28.01
N SER A 95 -6.79 -16.50 27.69
CA SER A 95 -7.59 -17.23 28.66
C SER A 95 -6.88 -18.54 28.96
N SER A 96 -6.13 -18.54 30.05
CA SER A 96 -5.67 -19.75 30.73
C SER A 96 -6.87 -20.60 31.15
N LYS A 97 -6.83 -21.89 30.81
CA LYS A 97 -7.28 -23.02 31.63
C LYS A 97 -6.70 -24.31 31.06
#